data_AF-A0A433SFY4-F1
#
_entry.id   AF-A0A433SFY4-F1
#
_cell.length_a   1.000
_cell.length_b   1.000
_cell.length_c   1.000
_cell.angle_alpha   90.00
_cell.angle_beta   90.00
_cell.angle_gamma   90.00
#
_symmetry.space_group_name_H-M   'P 1'
#
loop_
_entity.id
_entity.type
_entity.pdbx_description
1 polymer ?
#
loop_
_entity_poly.entity_id
_entity_poly.type
_entity_poly.pdbx_seq_one_letter_code
_entity_poly.pdbx_strand_id
1 'polypeptide(L)' 'MGIANELQSYLDRNRLTVELNGVKYEVIDKEKKVICRGVTFQTAVRKAIWLSACPCQESKHNGHAL' A
#
# COMPACT_ATOMS: atom_id res chain seq x y z
N MET A 1 -5.56 -21.67 -2.43
CA MET A 1 -5.68 -20.32 -3.01
C MET A 1 -4.35 -19.61 -2.82
N GLY A 2 -3.75 -19.03 -3.86
CA GLY A 2 -2.42 -18.42 -3.78
C GLY A 2 -2.45 -17.04 -3.13
N ILE A 3 -1.32 -16.62 -2.55
CA ILE A 3 -1.17 -15.34 -1.84
C ILE A 3 -1.52 -14.11 -2.70
N ALA A 4 -1.34 -14.19 -4.02
CA ALA A 4 -1.73 -13.14 -4.94
C ALA A 4 -3.24 -12.84 -4.90
N ASN A 5 -4.08 -13.86 -4.73
CA ASN A 5 -5.53 -13.70 -4.71
C ASN A 5 -6.02 -13.04 -3.42
N GLU A 6 -5.35 -13.32 -2.31
CA GLU A 6 -5.61 -12.66 -1.03
C GLU A 6 -5.23 -11.18 -1.08
N LEU A 7 -4.05 -10.86 -1.62
CA LEU A 7 -3.59 -9.48 -1.81
C LEU A 7 -4.53 -8.69 -2.74
N GLN A 8 -4.97 -9.31 -3.85
CA GLN A 8 -5.92 -8.71 -4.77
C GLN A 8 -7.29 -8.45 -4.11
N SER A 9 -7.77 -9.40 -3.30
CA SER A 9 -9.03 -9.24 -2.55
C SER A 9 -8.96 -8.11 -1.53
N TYR A 10 -7.81 -7.92 -0.87
CA TYR A 10 -7.63 -6.80 0.05
C TYR A 10 -7.68 -5.44 -0.69
N LEU A 11 -7.02 -5.34 -1.84
CA LEU A 11 -7.04 -4.13 -2.67
C LEU A 11 -8.47 -3.77 -3.08
N ASP A 12 -9.23 -4.74 -3.60
CA ASP A 12 -10.61 -4.54 -4.02
C ASP A 12 -11.53 -4.08 -2.87
N ARG A 13 -11.45 -4.77 -1.71
CA ARG A 13 -12.25 -4.44 -0.52
C ARG A 13 -11.99 -3.03 0.00
N ASN A 14 -10.75 -2.56 -0.09
CA ASN A 14 -10.34 -1.24 0.39
C ASN A 14 -10.33 -0.19 -0.71
N ARG A 15 -10.76 -0.53 -1.94
CA ARG A 15 -10.72 0.36 -3.13
C ARG A 15 -9.33 0.95 -3.39
N LEU A 16 -8.31 0.14 -3.15
CA LEU A 16 -6.92 0.48 -3.38
C LEU A 16 -6.45 -0.07 -4.72
N THR A 17 -5.54 0.65 -5.36
CA THR A 17 -4.91 0.24 -6.61
C THR A 17 -3.40 0.19 -6.40
N VAL A 18 -2.70 -0.65 -7.16
CA VAL A 18 -1.23 -0.66 -7.17
C VAL A 18 -0.74 -0.24 -8.53
N GLU A 19 0.06 0.82 -8.56
CA GLU A 19 0.68 1.32 -9.80
C GLU A 19 2.20 1.18 -9.71
N LEU A 20 2.85 0.94 -10.85
CA LEU A 20 4.30 0.96 -10.95
C LEU A 20 4.74 2.39 -11.30
N ASN A 21 5.45 3.05 -10.39
CA ASN A 21 6.00 4.38 -10.61
C ASN A 21 7.52 4.32 -10.58
N GLY A 22 8.12 4.40 -11.78
CA GLY A 22 9.54 4.17 -11.99
C GLY A 22 9.94 2.74 -11.63
N VAL A 23 10.64 2.57 -10.51
CA VAL A 23 11.16 1.26 -10.03
C VAL A 23 10.44 0.74 -8.78
N LYS A 24 9.41 1.44 -8.31
CA LYS A 24 8.68 1.09 -7.07
C LYS A 24 7.19 0.93 -7.36
N TYR A 25 6.57 0.01 -6.63
CA TYR A 25 5.13 -0.17 -6.61
C TYR A 25 4.52 0.74 -5.54
N GLU A 26 3.51 1.51 -5.92
CA GLU A 26 2.78 2.43 -5.04
C GLU A 26 1.38 1.89 -4.81
N VAL A 27 0.94 1.81 -3.55
CA VAL A 27 -0.46 1.55 -3.22
C VAL A 27 -1.17 2.88 -3.09
N ILE A 28 -2.22 3.05 -3.87
CA ILE A 28 -2.91 4.32 -4.09
C ILE A 28 -4.38 4.13 -3.77
N ASP A 29 -4.95 5.08 -3.04
CA ASP A 29 -6.39 5.13 -2.75
C ASP A 29 -7.21 5.65 -3.94
N LYS A 30 -8.53 5.46 -3.92
CA LYS A 30 -9.48 6.04 -4.89
C LYS A 30 -9.28 7.56 -5.13
N GLU A 31 -8.79 8.31 -4.13
CA GLU A 31 -8.51 9.75 -4.24
C GLU A 31 -7.14 10.05 -4.89
N LYS A 32 -6.50 9.05 -5.50
CA LYS A 32 -5.13 9.12 -6.04
C LYS A 32 -4.05 9.47 -5.00
N LYS A 33 -4.35 9.28 -3.71
CA LYS A 33 -3.40 9.48 -2.62
C LYS A 33 -2.52 8.25 -2.46
N VAL A 34 -1.19 8.44 -2.51
CA VAL A 34 -0.24 7.37 -2.21
C VAL A 34 -0.28 7.05 -0.72
N ILE A 35 -0.65 5.82 -0.38
CA ILE A 35 -0.64 5.32 1.00
C ILE A 35 0.77 4.84 1.37
N CYS A 36 1.36 4.01 0.50
CA CYS A 36 2.68 3.45 0.75
C CYS A 36 3.37 2.98 -0.54
N ARG A 37 4.66 2.71 -0.43
CA ARG A 37 5.53 2.25 -1.53
C ARG A 37 6.27 0.97 -1.14
N GLY A 38 6.49 0.10 -2.11
CA GLY A 38 7.25 -1.14 -1.99
C GLY A 38 8.09 -1.44 -3.22
N VAL A 39 9.16 -2.23 -3.06
CA VAL A 39 10.04 -2.64 -4.17
C VAL A 39 9.42 -3.72 -5.06
N THR A 40 8.44 -4.46 -4.53
CA THR A 40 7.62 -5.42 -5.29
C THR A 40 6.15 -5.18 -5.00
N PHE A 41 5.28 -5.64 -5.89
CA PHE A 41 3.82 -5.62 -5.70
C PHE A 41 3.44 -6.22 -4.34
N GLN A 42 3.94 -7.42 -4.02
CA GLN A 42 3.58 -8.11 -2.79
C GLN A 42 4.03 -7.34 -1.54
N THR A 43 5.24 -6.76 -1.57
CA THR A 43 5.74 -5.93 -0.46
C THR A 43 4.88 -4.69 -0.26
N ALA A 44 4.48 -4.01 -1.34
CA ALA A 44 3.66 -2.81 -1.28
C ALA A 44 2.29 -3.11 -0.65
N VAL A 45 1.59 -4.15 -1.13
CA VAL A 45 0.26 -4.51 -0.59
C VAL A 45 0.35 -5.01 0.85
N ARG A 46 1.33 -5.85 1.20
CA ARG A 46 1.53 -6.27 2.61
C ARG A 46 1.77 -5.09 3.54
N LYS A 47 2.52 -4.08 3.08
CA LYS A 47 2.76 -2.87 3.85
C LYS A 47 1.48 -2.05 4.03
N ALA A 48 0.63 -1.96 3.01
CA ALA A 48 -0.69 -1.34 3.14
C ALA A 48 -1.57 -2.07 4.17
N ILE A 49 -1.64 -3.40 4.11
CA ILE A 49 -2.37 -4.22 5.10
C ILE A 49 -1.87 -3.93 6.52
N TRP A 50 -0.55 -3.92 6.70
CA TRP A 50 0.05 -3.68 8.01
C TRP A 50 -0.23 -2.26 8.52
N LEU A 51 -0.20 -1.24 7.65
CA LEU A 51 -0.55 0.14 8.01
C LEU A 51 -2.04 0.28 8.37
N SER A 52 -2.94 -0.40 7.67
CA SER A 52 -4.37 -0.39 8.02
C SER A 52 -4.67 -1.12 9.34
N ALA A 53 -3.88 -2.14 9.70
CA ALA A 53 -4.07 -2.89 10.94
C ALA A 53 -3.53 -2.14 12.18
N CYS A 54 -2.67 -1.14 12.00
CA CYS A 54 -2.05 -0.37 13.07
C CYS A 54 -2.45 1.11 13.02
N PRO A 55 -3.52 1.55 13.72
CA PRO A 55 -3.92 2.97 13.79
C PRO A 55 -2.86 3.87 14.46
N CYS A 56 -1.81 3.30 15.05
CA CYS A 56 -0.73 4.01 15.72
C CYS A 56 0.35 4.59 14.79
N GLN A 57 0.29 4.39 13.46
CA GLN A 57 1.32 4.86 12.52
C GLN A 57 0.94 6.04 11.62
N GLU A 58 -0.29 6.56 11.68
CA GLU A 58 -0.68 7.77 10.91
C GLU A 58 0.18 9.00 11.26
N SER A 59 0.89 8.99 12.40
CA SER A 59 1.75 10.10 12.83
C SER A 59 3.19 10.09 12.32
N LYS A 60 3.64 9.13 11.49
CA LYS A 60 5.07 9.06 11.08
C LYS A 60 5.39 9.24 9.58
N HIS A 61 4.42 9.42 8.69
CA HIS A 61 4.71 9.62 7.25
C HIS A 61 4.72 11.09 6.79
N ASN A 62 4.47 12.05 7.69
CA ASN A 62 4.69 13.49 7.45
C ASN A 62 6.06 13.99 7.96
N GLY A 63 6.98 13.07 8.27
CA GLY A 63 8.37 13.40 8.56
C GLY A 63 9.17 13.56 7.28
N HIS A 64 9.18 14.78 6.75
CA HIS A 64 10.26 15.33 5.93
C HIS A 64 11.60 14.86 6.52
N ALA A 65 12.30 13.97 5.84
CA ALA A 65 13.70 13.72 6.09
C ALA A 65 14.47 14.45 5.00
N LEU A 66 15.25 15.42 5.47
CA LEU A 66 16.22 16.29 4.79
C LEU A 66 16.95 15.63 3.61
#